data_AF-A0A953BFU0-F1
#
_entry.id   AF-A0A953BFU0-F1
#
_cell.length_a   1.000
_cell.length_b   1.000
_cell.length_c   1.000
_cell.angle_alpha   90.00
_cell.angle_beta   90.00
_cell.angle_gamma   90.00
#
_symmetry.space_group_name_H-M   'P 1'
#
loop_
_entity.id
_entity.type
_entity.pdbx_description
1 polymer ?
#
loop_
_entity_poly.entity_id
_entity_poly.type
_entity_poly.pdbx_seq_one_letter_code
_entity_poly.pdbx_strand_id
1 'polypeptide(L)'
;MGRELSRVAKPGAIAAVVIQDQTIKGAKSLTSFRWAVDWVDSCGWRLFETCIYQRNGVPGGYWRKRFRVDHEYILLFVKGSRPLYFDKSKLQVPCKTYAPGATDSLNRRLTSGGTLATKVFDIKPTKCRGTVWSFKNTSMEGNRLKTTHPATFPDKLAADLICCFCPAGGIVLDPMMGSGTTCVQSAIYGRRYCGIDIAAEYVQLAEKRLALEVPPEVGI
;
A
#
# COMPACT_ATOMS: atom_id res chain seq x y z
N MET A 1 2.13 8.94 -17.14
CA MET A 1 1.26 8.41 -16.07
C MET A 1 1.00 9.43 -14.96
N GLY A 2 2.03 9.90 -14.23
CA GLY A 2 1.86 10.81 -13.08
C GLY A 2 1.04 12.08 -13.38
N ARG A 3 1.29 12.73 -14.52
CA ARG A 3 0.53 13.92 -14.98
C ARG A 3 -0.96 13.63 -15.21
N GLU A 4 -1.28 12.53 -15.88
CA GLU A 4 -2.68 12.16 -16.16
C GLU A 4 -3.44 11.77 -14.90
N LEU A 5 -2.79 11.03 -13.99
CA LEU A 5 -3.37 10.73 -12.67
C LEU A 5 -3.62 12.02 -11.90
N SER A 6 -2.67 12.96 -11.92
CA SER A 6 -2.84 14.27 -11.29
C SER A 6 -4.01 15.03 -11.92
N ARG A 7 -4.15 15.02 -13.25
CA ARG A 7 -5.22 15.71 -13.98
C ARG A 7 -6.61 15.28 -13.54
N VAL A 8 -6.84 13.98 -13.37
CA VAL A 8 -8.16 13.44 -12.98
C VAL A 8 -8.40 13.38 -11.47
N ALA A 9 -7.34 13.44 -10.66
CA ALA A 9 -7.42 13.37 -9.20
C ALA A 9 -7.97 14.67 -8.58
N LYS A 10 -8.79 14.53 -7.54
CA LYS A 10 -9.24 15.66 -6.71
C LYS A 10 -8.10 16.17 -5.82
N PRO A 11 -8.11 17.45 -5.38
CA PRO A 11 -7.25 17.89 -4.29
C PRO A 11 -7.41 16.98 -3.06
N GLY A 12 -6.29 16.59 -2.48
CA GLY A 12 -6.18 15.64 -1.37
C GLY A 12 -6.30 14.16 -1.75
N ALA A 13 -6.46 13.82 -3.02
CA ALA A 13 -6.41 12.42 -3.45
C ALA A 13 -5.03 11.80 -3.18
N ILE A 14 -5.01 10.49 -2.96
CA ILE A 14 -3.81 9.69 -2.76
C ILE A 14 -3.57 8.80 -3.95
N ALA A 15 -2.33 8.79 -4.43
CA ALA A 15 -1.82 7.76 -5.33
C ALA A 15 -0.84 6.87 -4.55
N ALA A 16 -1.18 5.59 -4.42
CA ALA A 16 -0.33 4.59 -3.81
C ALA A 16 0.37 3.78 -4.91
N VAL A 17 1.70 3.82 -4.96
CA VAL A 17 2.51 3.14 -5.98
C VAL A 17 3.32 2.05 -5.30
N VAL A 18 2.98 0.79 -5.58
CA VAL A 18 3.76 -0.38 -5.14
C VAL A 18 4.81 -0.69 -6.21
N ILE A 19 6.09 -0.58 -5.87
CA ILE A 19 7.17 -0.70 -6.85
C ILE A 19 8.47 -1.21 -6.25
N GLN A 20 9.27 -1.92 -7.05
CA GLN A 20 10.65 -2.29 -6.72
C GLN A 20 11.55 -2.18 -7.94
N ASP A 21 12.82 -1.85 -7.71
CA ASP A 21 13.84 -1.76 -8.73
C ASP A 21 14.27 -3.14 -9.22
N GLN A 22 14.32 -3.26 -10.54
CA GLN A 22 14.93 -4.40 -11.20
C GLN A 22 16.45 -4.40 -10.99
N THR A 23 17.07 -5.57 -11.15
CA THR A 23 18.52 -5.70 -11.12
C THR A 23 19.04 -5.97 -12.53
N ILE A 24 19.79 -5.03 -13.09
CA ILE A 24 20.29 -5.08 -14.47
C ILE A 24 21.82 -5.07 -14.40
N LYS A 25 22.47 -6.12 -14.92
CA LYS A 25 23.94 -6.28 -14.91
C LYS A 25 24.58 -6.01 -13.53
N GLY A 26 23.84 -6.32 -12.46
CA GLY A 26 24.32 -6.11 -11.11
C GLY A 26 24.18 -4.69 -10.53
N ALA A 27 23.42 -3.81 -11.15
CA ALA A 27 23.01 -2.55 -10.57
C ALA A 27 21.49 -2.51 -10.40
N LYS A 28 21.00 -1.75 -9.41
CA LYS A 28 19.57 -1.45 -9.31
C LYS A 28 19.17 -0.47 -10.41
N SER A 29 18.00 -0.67 -10.99
CA SER A 29 17.53 0.18 -12.08
C SER A 29 17.26 1.62 -11.63
N LEU A 30 17.05 1.89 -10.34
CA LEU A 30 16.63 3.18 -9.78
C LEU A 30 15.31 3.72 -10.35
N THR A 31 14.47 2.83 -10.89
CA THR A 31 13.19 3.20 -11.50
C THR A 31 12.26 3.84 -10.48
N SER A 32 12.16 3.23 -9.29
CA SER A 32 11.32 3.71 -8.20
C SER A 32 11.67 5.15 -7.77
N PHE A 33 12.97 5.43 -7.61
CA PHE A 33 13.46 6.77 -7.25
C PHE A 33 13.23 7.80 -8.34
N ARG A 34 13.55 7.48 -9.59
CA ARG A 34 13.33 8.42 -10.71
C ARG A 34 11.86 8.76 -10.89
N TRP A 35 10.98 7.77 -10.73
CA TRP A 35 9.54 8.02 -10.73
C TRP A 35 9.11 8.91 -9.58
N ALA A 36 9.60 8.66 -8.36
CA ALA A 36 9.24 9.47 -7.21
C ALA A 36 9.63 10.94 -7.40
N VAL A 37 10.85 11.19 -7.89
CA VAL A 37 11.35 12.54 -8.19
C VAL A 37 10.52 13.19 -9.29
N ASP A 38 10.32 12.52 -10.42
CA ASP A 38 9.52 13.07 -11.54
C ASP A 38 8.08 13.41 -11.13
N TRP A 39 7.46 12.59 -10.28
CA TRP A 39 6.09 12.84 -9.85
C TRP A 39 5.99 14.09 -8.97
N VAL A 40 6.99 14.31 -8.11
CA VAL A 40 7.05 15.48 -7.23
C VAL A 40 7.40 16.74 -8.02
N ASP A 41 8.45 16.68 -8.83
CA ASP A 41 9.00 17.86 -9.49
C ASP A 41 8.18 18.28 -10.73
N SER A 42 7.53 17.31 -11.40
CA SER A 42 6.96 17.53 -12.75
C SER A 42 5.50 17.10 -12.91
N CYS A 43 4.89 16.41 -11.94
CA CYS A 43 3.51 15.91 -12.09
C CYS A 43 2.50 16.49 -11.08
N GLY A 44 2.91 17.43 -10.22
CA GLY A 44 2.01 18.10 -9.28
C GLY A 44 1.58 17.22 -8.09
N TRP A 45 2.38 16.21 -7.77
CA TRP A 45 2.22 15.39 -6.57
C TRP A 45 3.18 15.85 -5.47
N ARG A 46 2.89 15.47 -4.22
CA ARG A 46 3.84 15.54 -3.11
C ARG A 46 4.01 14.15 -2.53
N LEU A 47 5.24 13.73 -2.27
CA LEU A 47 5.49 12.48 -1.56
C LEU A 47 5.04 12.66 -0.09
N PHE A 48 3.97 11.98 0.27
CA PHE A 48 3.36 12.04 1.60
C PHE A 48 4.08 11.13 2.59
N GLU A 49 4.38 9.90 2.18
CA GLU A 49 5.06 8.90 3.00
C GLU A 49 5.69 7.81 2.12
N THR A 50 6.77 7.20 2.62
CA THR A 50 7.39 6.02 2.03
C THR A 50 7.20 4.83 2.96
N CYS A 51 6.24 3.98 2.63
CA CYS A 51 6.01 2.72 3.34
C CYS A 51 6.78 1.58 2.67
N ILE A 52 7.00 0.50 3.40
CA ILE A 52 7.69 -0.71 2.97
C ILE A 52 6.72 -1.87 3.04
N TYR A 53 6.40 -2.47 1.90
CA TYR A 53 5.76 -3.79 1.86
C TYR A 53 6.83 -4.85 2.07
N GLN A 54 6.89 -5.45 3.26
CA GLN A 54 7.78 -6.57 3.55
C GLN A 54 7.29 -7.84 2.85
N ARG A 55 8.17 -8.40 2.02
CA ARG A 55 8.00 -9.69 1.32
C ARG A 55 8.75 -10.76 2.11
N ASN A 56 8.16 -11.95 2.23
CA ASN A 56 8.85 -13.11 2.78
C ASN A 56 9.40 -13.96 1.63
N GLY A 57 10.70 -13.87 1.37
CA GLY A 57 11.37 -14.76 0.43
C GLY A 57 11.26 -16.23 0.85
N VAL A 58 11.44 -17.15 -0.10
CA VAL A 58 11.46 -18.60 0.19
C VAL A 58 12.63 -18.93 1.11
N PRO A 59 12.40 -19.55 2.29
CA PRO A 59 13.48 -20.01 3.14
C PRO A 59 14.45 -20.92 2.36
N GLY A 60 15.75 -20.65 2.43
CA GLY A 60 16.76 -21.42 1.67
C GLY A 60 17.16 -20.82 0.31
N GLY A 61 16.39 -19.88 -0.23
CA GLY A 61 16.72 -19.16 -1.46
C GLY A 61 17.81 -18.11 -1.25
N TYR A 62 19.06 -18.56 -1.05
CA TYR A 62 20.20 -17.67 -0.78
C TYR A 62 20.99 -17.38 -2.05
N TRP A 63 21.02 -16.11 -2.46
CA TRP A 63 21.91 -15.63 -3.50
C TRP A 63 23.30 -15.36 -2.91
N ARG A 64 24.35 -15.98 -3.46
CA ARG A 64 25.73 -15.80 -2.97
C ARG A 64 26.35 -14.45 -3.34
N LYS A 65 25.82 -13.79 -4.38
CA LYS A 65 26.41 -12.57 -4.95
C LYS A 65 25.72 -11.28 -4.50
N ARG A 66 24.54 -11.36 -3.87
CA ARG A 66 23.69 -10.21 -3.51
C ARG A 66 22.79 -10.51 -2.31
N PHE A 67 22.38 -9.44 -1.63
CA PHE A 67 21.30 -9.51 -0.65
C PHE A 67 19.98 -9.91 -1.32
N ARG A 68 19.18 -10.70 -0.60
CA ARG A 68 17.79 -10.98 -0.95
C ARG A 68 16.98 -9.69 -0.88
N VAL A 69 16.08 -9.50 -1.82
CA VAL A 69 15.16 -8.35 -1.83
C VAL A 69 13.88 -8.77 -1.12
N ASP A 70 13.73 -8.34 0.12
CA ASP A 70 12.59 -8.69 1.01
C ASP A 70 11.56 -7.59 1.14
N HIS A 71 11.52 -6.68 0.18
CA HIS A 71 10.52 -5.64 0.20
C HIS A 71 10.18 -5.09 -1.18
N GLU A 72 9.07 -4.39 -1.23
CA GLU A 72 8.70 -3.44 -2.26
C GLU A 72 8.38 -2.10 -1.56
N TYR A 73 8.61 -0.98 -2.25
CA TYR A 73 8.18 0.31 -1.76
C TYR A 73 6.68 0.46 -1.96
N ILE A 74 6.01 1.10 -1.00
CA ILE A 74 4.68 1.67 -1.17
C ILE A 74 4.87 3.19 -1.08
N LEU A 75 5.03 3.83 -2.22
CA LEU A 75 5.18 5.28 -2.32
C LEU A 75 3.78 5.91 -2.27
N LEU A 76 3.50 6.69 -1.23
CA LEU A 76 2.22 7.37 -1.06
C LEU A 76 2.38 8.83 -1.48
N PHE A 77 1.72 9.21 -2.57
CA PHE A 77 1.71 10.57 -3.07
C PHE A 77 0.36 11.24 -2.78
N VAL A 78 0.38 12.52 -2.44
CA VAL A 78 -0.81 13.35 -2.23
C VAL A 78 -0.87 14.49 -3.25
N LYS A 79 -2.05 14.74 -3.81
CA LYS A 79 -2.29 15.93 -4.63
C LYS A 79 -2.63 17.11 -3.72
N GLY A 80 -1.80 18.14 -3.69
CA GLY A 80 -1.96 19.24 -2.74
C GLY A 80 -1.29 18.95 -1.40
N SER A 81 -1.78 19.51 -0.29
CA SER A 81 -1.02 19.55 0.97
C SER A 81 -1.26 18.38 1.92
N ARG A 82 -2.46 17.79 1.93
CA ARG A 82 -2.87 16.72 2.85
C ARG A 82 -3.92 15.79 2.22
N PRO A 83 -4.03 14.53 2.67
CA PRO A 83 -5.07 13.63 2.20
C PRO A 83 -6.47 14.21 2.47
N LEU A 84 -7.40 14.05 1.52
CA LEU A 84 -8.81 14.43 1.65
C LEU A 84 -9.51 13.55 2.69
N TYR A 85 -9.09 12.28 2.77
CA TYR A 85 -9.56 11.31 3.74
C TYR A 85 -8.35 10.53 4.25
N PHE A 86 -8.26 10.37 5.57
CA PHE A 86 -7.21 9.58 6.21
C PHE A 86 -7.72 8.97 7.51
N ASP A 87 -8.05 7.67 7.46
CA ASP A 87 -8.47 6.91 8.63
C ASP A 87 -7.47 5.79 8.94
N LYS A 88 -6.47 6.10 9.77
CA LYS A 88 -5.49 5.12 10.25
C LYS A 88 -6.04 4.13 11.27
N SER A 89 -7.27 4.31 11.78
CA SER A 89 -7.89 3.33 12.67
C SER A 89 -8.10 1.98 11.97
N LYS A 90 -8.17 1.98 10.63
CA LYS A 90 -8.24 0.76 9.80
C LYS A 90 -6.94 -0.04 9.77
N LEU A 91 -5.83 0.54 10.27
CA LEU A 91 -4.49 -0.03 10.23
C LEU A 91 -4.01 -0.52 11.59
N GLN A 92 -4.92 -0.73 12.54
CA GLN A 92 -4.58 -1.22 13.88
C GLN A 92 -4.00 -2.65 13.82
N VAL A 93 -3.00 -2.89 14.65
CA VAL A 93 -2.36 -4.19 14.85
C VAL A 93 -2.18 -4.44 16.35
N PRO A 94 -2.13 -5.71 16.78
CA PRO A 94 -1.80 -6.04 18.17
C PRO A 94 -0.46 -5.43 18.59
N CYS A 95 -0.42 -4.87 19.79
CA CYS A 95 0.82 -4.39 20.39
C CYS A 95 1.55 -5.55 21.08
N LYS A 96 2.67 -6.01 20.50
CA LYS A 96 3.43 -7.15 21.05
C LYS A 96 3.97 -6.93 22.47
N THR A 97 4.20 -5.68 22.85
CA THR A 97 4.73 -5.29 24.16
C THR A 97 3.63 -4.99 25.18
N TYR A 98 2.36 -5.17 24.82
CA TYR A 98 1.26 -4.96 25.75
C TYR A 98 1.23 -6.03 26.84
N ALA A 99 1.14 -5.57 28.08
CA ALA A 99 0.70 -6.34 29.23
C ALA A 99 -0.16 -5.41 30.12
N PRO A 100 -1.11 -5.93 30.92
CA PRO A 100 -1.87 -5.10 31.86
C PRO A 100 -0.94 -4.29 32.78
N GLY A 101 -1.11 -2.97 32.81
CA GLY A 101 -0.27 -2.03 33.58
C GLY A 101 1.08 -1.68 32.93
N ALA A 102 1.38 -2.17 31.73
CA ALA A 102 2.61 -1.82 31.03
C ALA A 102 2.58 -0.36 30.54
N THR A 103 3.69 0.35 30.74
CA THR A 103 3.90 1.73 30.30
C THR A 103 5.09 1.83 29.37
N ASP A 104 5.10 2.86 28.52
CA ASP A 104 6.23 3.21 27.67
C ASP A 104 6.53 4.72 27.79
N SER A 105 7.73 5.12 27.40
CA SER A 105 8.20 6.49 27.53
C SER A 105 8.73 7.03 26.21
N LEU A 106 8.40 8.28 25.90
CA LEU A 106 8.85 8.95 24.68
C LEU A 106 9.76 10.11 25.04
N ASN A 107 11.02 9.97 24.62
CA ASN A 107 12.01 11.05 24.64
C ASN A 107 12.03 11.73 23.28
N ARG A 108 11.91 13.06 23.26
CA ARG A 108 12.05 13.85 22.03
C ARG A 108 13.26 14.75 22.14
N ARG A 109 14.19 14.61 21.20
CA ARG A 109 15.27 15.57 21.02
C ARG A 109 14.80 16.70 20.10
N LEU A 110 15.14 17.93 20.48
CA LEU A 110 14.99 19.11 19.64
C LEU A 110 16.11 19.15 18.61
N THR A 111 15.86 19.77 17.47
CA THR A 111 16.88 20.07 16.45
C THR A 111 18.01 20.96 17.01
N SER A 112 17.75 21.71 18.07
CA SER A 112 18.74 22.50 18.82
C SER A 112 19.64 21.67 19.75
N GLY A 113 19.46 20.35 19.82
CA GLY A 113 20.25 19.46 20.69
C GLY A 113 19.70 19.29 22.12
N GLY A 114 18.71 20.10 22.52
CA GLY A 114 18.00 19.93 23.80
C GLY A 114 17.11 18.69 23.82
N THR A 115 16.75 18.21 25.02
CA THR A 115 15.80 17.11 25.20
C THR A 115 14.53 17.62 25.87
N LEU A 116 13.37 17.33 25.28
CA LEU A 116 12.07 17.61 25.89
C LEU A 116 11.82 16.64 27.05
N ALA A 117 11.02 17.08 28.02
CA ALA A 117 10.60 16.24 29.13
C ALA A 117 9.99 14.92 28.64
N THR A 118 10.46 13.82 29.24
CA THR A 118 9.96 12.47 28.98
C THR A 118 8.48 12.39 29.27
N LYS A 119 7.71 11.88 28.31
CA LYS A 119 6.30 11.57 28.52
C LYS A 119 6.12 10.07 28.68
N VAL A 120 5.51 9.66 29.79
CA VAL A 120 5.12 8.26 30.04
C VAL A 120 3.66 8.08 29.68
N PHE A 121 3.32 6.94 29.07
CA PHE A 121 1.96 6.62 28.65
C PHE A 121 1.70 5.11 28.77
N ASP A 122 0.44 4.75 28.97
CA ASP A 122 0.03 3.34 29.02
C ASP A 122 0.11 2.70 27.64
N ILE A 123 0.65 1.49 27.59
CA ILE A 123 0.64 0.67 26.38
C ILE A 123 -0.78 0.12 26.21
N LYS A 124 -1.38 0.39 25.04
CA LYS A 124 -2.71 -0.13 24.69
C LYS A 124 -2.59 -1.52 24.03
N PRO A 125 -3.64 -2.36 24.09
CA PRO A 125 -3.66 -3.67 23.43
C PRO A 125 -3.39 -3.62 21.92
N THR A 126 -3.79 -2.52 21.28
CA THR A 126 -3.60 -2.28 19.84
C THR A 126 -2.87 -0.96 19.59
N LYS A 127 -2.18 -0.91 18.45
CA LYS A 127 -1.53 0.30 17.95
C LYS A 127 -1.72 0.43 16.44
N CYS A 128 -1.63 1.65 15.91
CA CYS A 128 -1.43 1.83 14.48
C CYS A 128 -0.10 1.17 14.08
N ARG A 129 -0.10 0.41 12.97
CA ARG A 129 1.16 -0.06 12.39
C ARG A 129 2.06 1.12 12.00
N GLY A 130 3.37 0.87 11.97
CA GLY A 130 4.35 1.80 11.42
C GLY A 130 4.39 1.76 9.88
N THR A 131 5.48 2.25 9.30
CA THR A 131 5.66 2.29 7.84
C THR A 131 6.13 0.96 7.23
N VAL A 132 6.49 -0.04 8.04
CA VAL A 132 6.83 -1.40 7.57
C VAL A 132 5.63 -2.32 7.72
N TRP A 133 5.11 -2.80 6.58
CA TRP A 133 3.86 -3.53 6.47
C TRP A 133 4.15 -4.96 6.02
N SER A 134 3.79 -5.94 6.84
CA SER A 134 3.97 -7.36 6.53
C SER A 134 2.62 -8.02 6.30
N PHE A 135 2.53 -8.79 5.21
CA PHE A 135 1.35 -9.57 4.85
C PHE A 135 1.74 -11.04 4.67
N LYS A 136 0.74 -11.94 4.66
CA LYS A 136 0.96 -13.30 4.19
C LYS A 136 1.29 -13.27 2.69
N ASN A 137 2.09 -14.22 2.20
CA ASN A 137 2.40 -14.31 0.77
C ASN A 137 1.12 -14.52 -0.02
N THR A 138 1.01 -13.86 -1.17
CA THR A 138 -0.18 -13.88 -2.04
C THR A 138 -0.56 -15.29 -2.49
N SER A 139 0.43 -16.17 -2.74
CA SER A 139 0.20 -17.58 -3.05
C SER A 139 -0.44 -18.38 -1.90
N MET A 140 -0.37 -17.86 -0.67
CA MET A 140 -0.97 -18.46 0.52
C MET A 140 -2.36 -17.87 0.87
N GLU A 141 -2.88 -16.94 0.06
CA GLU A 141 -4.24 -16.40 0.22
C GLU A 141 -5.32 -17.36 -0.31
N GLY A 142 -4.95 -18.45 -0.98
CA GLY A 142 -5.87 -19.50 -1.45
C GLY A 142 -6.67 -19.15 -2.71
N ASN A 143 -6.53 -17.93 -3.23
CA ASN A 143 -7.20 -17.48 -4.45
C ASN A 143 -6.44 -17.95 -5.71
N ARG A 144 -6.79 -19.13 -6.22
CA ARG A 144 -6.16 -19.74 -7.41
C ARG A 144 -6.36 -18.93 -8.70
N LEU A 145 -7.49 -18.24 -8.84
CA LEU A 145 -7.78 -17.40 -10.02
C LEU A 145 -6.83 -16.20 -10.04
N LYS A 146 -6.65 -15.51 -8.91
CA LYS A 146 -5.70 -14.41 -8.76
C LYS A 146 -4.28 -14.82 -9.15
N THR A 147 -3.82 -16.01 -8.76
CA THR A 147 -2.45 -16.49 -9.03
C THR A 147 -2.17 -16.83 -10.50
N THR A 148 -3.17 -16.74 -11.38
CA THR A 148 -2.93 -16.83 -12.84
C THR A 148 -2.22 -15.60 -13.40
N HIS A 149 -2.29 -14.46 -12.71
CA HIS A 149 -1.48 -13.28 -13.02
C HIS A 149 -0.10 -13.37 -12.34
N PRO A 150 1.00 -13.13 -13.07
CA PRO A 150 2.35 -13.42 -12.57
C PRO A 150 2.81 -12.48 -11.44
N ALA A 151 2.28 -11.26 -11.40
CA ALA A 151 2.68 -10.23 -10.44
C ALA A 151 1.45 -9.73 -9.68
N THR A 152 1.07 -10.44 -8.62
CA THR A 152 -0.04 -10.04 -7.74
C THR A 152 0.47 -9.57 -6.38
N PHE A 153 -0.23 -8.62 -5.78
CA PHE A 153 -0.01 -8.17 -4.41
C PHE A 153 -1.15 -8.67 -3.48
N PRO A 154 -0.95 -8.73 -2.16
CA PRO A 154 -1.95 -9.24 -1.21
C PRO A 154 -3.26 -8.46 -1.23
N ASP A 155 -4.40 -9.14 -1.11
CA ASP A 155 -5.70 -8.46 -1.09
C ASP A 155 -5.82 -7.52 0.11
N LYS A 156 -5.24 -7.92 1.25
CA LYS A 156 -5.21 -7.09 2.45
C LYS A 156 -4.40 -5.81 2.27
N LEU A 157 -3.36 -5.80 1.42
CA LEU A 157 -2.60 -4.58 1.13
C LEU A 157 -3.49 -3.54 0.44
N ALA A 158 -4.23 -3.93 -0.60
CA ALA A 158 -5.18 -3.04 -1.25
C ALA A 158 -6.30 -2.60 -0.30
N ALA A 159 -6.91 -3.55 0.42
CA ALA A 159 -7.97 -3.25 1.38
C ALA A 159 -7.54 -2.19 2.41
N ASP A 160 -6.36 -2.36 2.99
CA ASP A 160 -5.82 -1.46 4.00
C ASP A 160 -5.56 -0.06 3.41
N LEU A 161 -5.01 0.04 2.19
CA LEU A 161 -4.79 1.31 1.50
C LEU A 161 -6.13 2.01 1.15
N ILE A 162 -7.08 1.27 0.58
CA ILE A 162 -8.40 1.77 0.20
C ILE A 162 -9.15 2.28 1.43
N CYS A 163 -9.22 1.47 2.50
CA CYS A 163 -9.94 1.83 3.71
C CYS A 163 -9.30 3.01 4.46
N CYS A 164 -7.99 3.18 4.32
CA CYS A 164 -7.28 4.28 4.96
C CYS A 164 -7.44 5.61 4.21
N PHE A 165 -7.44 5.60 2.88
CA PHE A 165 -7.36 6.82 2.07
C PHE A 165 -8.61 7.13 1.21
N CYS A 166 -9.60 6.23 1.17
CA CYS A 166 -10.84 6.43 0.44
C CYS A 166 -12.07 6.22 1.36
N PRO A 167 -12.95 7.22 1.51
CA PRO A 167 -14.18 7.06 2.28
C PRO A 167 -15.11 6.02 1.63
N ALA A 168 -16.05 5.45 2.39
CA ALA A 168 -17.12 4.62 1.82
C ALA A 168 -17.91 5.43 0.77
N GLY A 169 -18.31 4.78 -0.32
CA GLY A 169 -18.92 5.44 -1.50
C GLY A 169 -17.96 6.28 -2.34
N GLY A 170 -16.71 6.45 -1.90
CA GLY A 170 -15.62 7.06 -2.67
C GLY A 170 -15.26 6.24 -3.91
N ILE A 171 -14.39 6.78 -4.75
CA ILE A 171 -13.96 6.14 -6.00
C ILE A 171 -12.46 5.83 -5.98
N VAL A 172 -12.10 4.63 -6.44
CA VAL A 172 -10.71 4.17 -6.57
C VAL A 172 -10.39 3.95 -8.05
N LEU A 173 -9.25 4.47 -8.51
CA LEU A 173 -8.76 4.24 -9.88
C LEU A 173 -7.52 3.34 -9.81
N ASP A 174 -7.52 2.24 -10.55
CA ASP A 174 -6.34 1.43 -10.80
C ASP A 174 -6.03 1.40 -12.30
N PRO A 175 -5.01 2.15 -12.77
CA PRO A 175 -4.68 2.23 -14.19
C PRO A 175 -3.89 1.02 -14.71
N MET A 176 -3.52 0.08 -13.85
CA MET A 176 -2.72 -1.12 -14.15
C MET A 176 -3.25 -2.30 -13.32
N MET A 177 -4.56 -2.56 -13.44
CA MET A 177 -5.28 -3.38 -12.45
C MET A 177 -4.88 -4.85 -12.41
N GLY A 178 -4.28 -5.39 -13.47
CA GLY A 178 -3.86 -6.79 -13.58
C GLY A 178 -5.02 -7.73 -13.25
N SER A 179 -4.82 -8.59 -12.25
CA SER A 179 -5.86 -9.52 -11.78
C SER A 179 -7.03 -8.85 -11.04
N GLY A 180 -7.14 -7.53 -10.99
CA GLY A 180 -8.30 -6.82 -10.47
C GLY A 180 -8.40 -6.75 -8.95
N THR A 181 -7.33 -7.04 -8.19
CA THR A 181 -7.37 -6.99 -6.72
C THR A 181 -7.88 -5.65 -6.19
N THR A 182 -7.44 -4.52 -6.76
CA THR A 182 -7.91 -3.19 -6.34
C THR A 182 -9.41 -3.02 -6.58
N CYS A 183 -9.93 -3.49 -7.72
CA CYS A 183 -11.34 -3.45 -8.05
C CYS A 183 -12.18 -4.30 -7.09
N VAL A 184 -11.77 -5.56 -6.87
CA VAL A 184 -12.45 -6.49 -5.97
C VAL A 184 -12.50 -5.95 -4.54
N GLN A 185 -11.37 -5.47 -4.02
CA GLN A 185 -11.34 -4.91 -2.66
C GLN A 185 -12.11 -3.59 -2.57
N SER A 186 -12.10 -2.75 -3.61
CA SER A 186 -12.93 -1.55 -3.63
C SER A 186 -14.40 -1.91 -3.52
N ALA A 187 -14.86 -2.88 -4.33
CA ALA A 187 -16.23 -3.37 -4.31
C ALA A 187 -16.62 -3.94 -2.94
N ILE A 188 -15.86 -4.90 -2.39
CA ILE A 188 -16.13 -5.53 -1.08
C ILE A 188 -16.31 -4.51 0.04
N TYR A 189 -15.50 -3.45 0.03
CA TYR A 189 -15.56 -2.40 1.04
C TYR A 189 -16.53 -1.26 0.68
N GLY A 190 -17.38 -1.41 -0.33
CA GLY A 190 -18.40 -0.42 -0.68
C GLY A 190 -17.83 0.88 -1.26
N ARG A 191 -16.78 0.78 -2.08
CA ARG A 191 -16.22 1.88 -2.88
C ARG A 191 -16.52 1.62 -4.35
N ARG A 192 -16.79 2.70 -5.09
CA ARG A 192 -16.81 2.65 -6.56
C ARG A 192 -15.38 2.48 -7.07
N TYR A 193 -15.22 1.91 -8.25
CA TYR A 193 -13.91 1.74 -8.84
C TYR A 193 -13.91 1.92 -10.36
N CYS A 194 -12.73 2.22 -10.89
CA CYS A 194 -12.42 2.17 -12.31
C CYS A 194 -11.08 1.43 -12.44
N GLY A 195 -11.10 0.28 -13.11
CA GLY A 195 -9.92 -0.51 -13.38
C GLY A 195 -9.60 -0.50 -14.87
N ILE A 196 -8.32 -0.32 -15.21
CA ILE A 196 -7.84 -0.32 -16.58
C ILE A 196 -6.69 -1.32 -16.67
N ASP A 197 -6.71 -2.16 -17.70
CA ASP A 197 -5.57 -2.97 -18.09
C ASP A 197 -5.48 -2.99 -19.62
N ILE A 198 -4.26 -3.10 -20.15
CA ILE A 198 -4.03 -3.21 -21.60
C ILE A 198 -4.31 -4.63 -22.10
N ALA A 199 -4.16 -5.63 -21.23
CA ALA A 199 -4.36 -7.04 -21.54
C ALA A 199 -5.82 -7.44 -21.34
N ALA A 200 -6.50 -7.78 -22.44
CA ALA A 200 -7.93 -8.16 -22.41
C ALA A 200 -8.17 -9.40 -21.52
N GLU A 201 -7.22 -10.34 -21.47
CA GLU A 201 -7.28 -11.50 -20.60
C GLU A 201 -7.28 -11.15 -19.11
N TYR A 202 -6.62 -10.06 -18.71
CA TYR A 202 -6.60 -9.58 -17.32
C TYR A 202 -7.88 -8.84 -16.95
N VAL A 203 -8.47 -8.12 -17.91
CA VAL A 203 -9.83 -7.56 -17.75
C VAL A 203 -10.85 -8.67 -17.50
N GLN A 204 -10.85 -9.72 -18.33
CA GLN A 204 -11.76 -10.87 -18.17
C GLN A 204 -11.52 -11.61 -16.84
N LEU A 205 -10.27 -11.73 -16.41
CA LEU A 205 -9.94 -12.32 -15.10
C LEU A 205 -10.50 -11.48 -13.95
N ALA A 206 -10.34 -10.16 -14.01
CA ALA A 206 -10.87 -9.25 -13.01
C ALA A 206 -12.40 -9.31 -12.92
N GLU A 207 -13.11 -9.35 -14.05
CA GLU A 207 -14.57 -9.51 -14.11
C GLU A 207 -15.04 -10.82 -13.46
N LYS A 208 -14.36 -11.95 -13.76
CA LYS A 208 -14.67 -13.24 -13.13
C LYS A 208 -14.48 -13.19 -11.62
N ARG A 209 -13.38 -12.58 -11.15
CA ARG A 209 -13.12 -12.41 -9.72
C ARG A 209 -14.16 -11.54 -9.04
N LEU A 210 -14.56 -10.42 -9.67
CA LEU A 210 -15.62 -9.56 -9.18
C LEU A 210 -16.93 -10.34 -9.00
N ALA A 211 -17.34 -11.12 -9.99
CA ALA A 211 -18.57 -11.92 -9.94
C ALA A 211 -18.55 -13.03 -8.85
N LEU A 212 -17.38 -13.55 -8.51
CA LEU A 212 -17.22 -14.67 -7.56
C LEU A 212 -16.93 -14.22 -6.13
N GLU A 213 -16.18 -13.13 -5.95
CA GLU A 213 -15.64 -12.70 -4.65
C GLU A 213 -16.45 -11.55 -4.02
N VAL A 214 -17.21 -10.78 -4.80
CA VAL A 214 -18.01 -9.66 -4.29
C VAL A 214 -19.41 -10.19 -3.93
N PRO A 215 -19.86 -10.04 -2.67
CA PRO A 215 -21.19 -10.47 -2.28
C PRO A 215 -22.28 -9.71 -3.05
N PRO A 216 -23.40 -10.35 -3.45
CA PRO A 216 -24.49 -9.71 -4.20
C PRO A 216 -25.11 -8.51 -3.49
N GLU A 217 -24.99 -8.48 -2.16
CA GLU A 217 -25.53 -7.47 -1.26
C GLU A 217 -24.78 -6.13 -1.35
N VAL A 218 -23.56 -6.17 -1.91
CA VAL A 218 -22.73 -5.00 -2.16
C VAL A 218 -22.97 -4.58 -3.62
N GLY A 219 -24.10 -3.93 -3.87
CA GLY A 219 -24.54 -3.54 -5.22
C GLY A 219 -23.45 -2.81 -6.01
N ILE A 220 -23.21 -3.28 -7.24
CA ILE A 220 -22.29 -2.68 -8.23
C ILE A 220 -23.01 -1.53 -8.95
#